data_AF-A0A5E7KVB0-F1
#
_entry.id   AF-A0A5E7KVB0-F1
#
_cell.length_a   1.000
_cell.length_b   1.000
_cell.length_c   1.000
_cell.angle_alpha   90.00
_cell.angle_beta   90.00
_cell.angle_gamma   90.00
#
_symmetry.space_group_name_H-M   'P 1'
#
loop_
_entity.id
_entity.type
_entity.pdbx_description
1 polymer ?
#
loop_
_entity_poly.entity_id
_entity_poly.type
_entity_poly.pdbx_seq_one_letter_code
_entity_poly.pdbx_strand_id
1 'polypeptide(L)'
;MKHTTDTPASVITTLTYLVKHDAKPYVHTEALTGDSEPHYFAEQEEREVTIHNGRPLAGSLSLDKQGFELHRRDTVVDDLYDDALVESVYYDEVKALIKELTGASRVVIFDHTRRSDAEGRDIRGPASRVHNDYTERSGPERIRDVLGLDQAAALVSVAQINLWRPMSGPVKRSPLAVLDASTLDSNDLLATDLVYPDRIGEIYHLAYNPQQRWYYFPDMPRDEVLLIKGYDSRHDGRARFTPHTAFKDPNTPPGAPPRESIEVRTLAFFD
;
A
#
# COMPACT_ATOMS: atom_id res chain seq x y z
N MET A 1 -26.15 -16.52 11.28
CA MET A 1 -25.25 -17.68 11.50
C MET A 1 -24.08 -17.22 12.36
N LYS A 2 -23.71 -18.01 13.37
CA LYS A 2 -22.66 -17.69 14.34
C LYS A 2 -21.29 -17.64 13.65
N HIS A 3 -20.71 -16.46 13.45
CA HIS A 3 -19.27 -16.33 13.21
C HIS A 3 -18.56 -16.36 14.56
N THR A 4 -18.32 -17.55 15.07
CA THR A 4 -17.33 -17.79 16.12
C THR A 4 -16.32 -18.78 15.56
N THR A 5 -15.32 -18.24 14.88
CA THR A 5 -14.03 -18.89 14.68
C THR A 5 -13.00 -17.90 15.16
N ASP A 6 -12.16 -18.35 16.07
CA ASP A 6 -11.21 -17.64 16.91
C ASP A 6 -10.16 -16.89 16.07
N THR A 7 -10.53 -15.77 15.44
CA THR A 7 -9.58 -14.96 14.68
C THR A 7 -8.57 -14.40 15.67
N PRO A 8 -7.28 -14.75 15.56
CA PRO A 8 -6.31 -14.39 16.58
C PRO A 8 -6.20 -12.87 16.68
N ALA A 9 -6.02 -12.37 17.90
CA ALA A 9 -5.86 -10.94 18.17
C ALA A 9 -4.61 -10.34 17.48
N SER A 10 -3.63 -11.20 17.18
CA SER A 10 -2.42 -10.89 16.43
C SER A 10 -1.79 -12.16 15.86
N VAL A 11 -0.88 -12.00 14.90
CA VAL A 11 -0.04 -13.06 14.38
C VAL A 11 1.42 -12.68 14.54
N ILE A 12 2.29 -13.67 14.74
CA ILE A 12 3.75 -13.48 14.76
C ILE A 12 4.29 -14.03 13.45
N THR A 13 5.02 -13.21 12.71
CA THR A 13 5.59 -13.57 11.41
C THR A 13 6.87 -12.77 11.16
N THR A 14 7.55 -13.06 10.06
CA THR A 14 8.75 -12.35 9.64
C THR A 14 8.41 -11.30 8.59
N LEU A 15 8.92 -10.07 8.77
CA LEU A 15 8.95 -9.04 7.74
C LEU A 15 10.40 -8.76 7.33
N THR A 16 10.59 -8.39 6.06
CA THR A 16 11.91 -8.05 5.50
C THR A 16 12.10 -6.53 5.48
N TYR A 17 13.17 -6.07 6.15
CA TYR A 17 13.59 -4.67 6.28
C TYR A 17 14.92 -4.46 5.55
N LEU A 18 15.31 -3.18 5.38
CA LEU A 18 16.68 -2.83 5.01
C LEU A 18 17.48 -2.42 6.26
N VAL A 19 18.74 -2.82 6.31
CA VAL A 19 19.68 -2.39 7.36
C VAL A 19 20.12 -0.96 7.05
N LYS A 20 20.15 -0.09 8.07
CA LYS A 20 20.62 1.30 7.92
C LYS A 20 22.12 1.32 7.60
N HIS A 21 22.49 2.04 6.56
CA HIS A 21 23.87 2.28 6.13
C HIS A 21 24.03 3.73 5.67
N ASP A 22 25.27 4.22 5.63
CA ASP A 22 25.58 5.57 5.13
C ASP A 22 25.34 5.69 3.61
N ALA A 23 25.53 4.59 2.88
CA ALA A 23 25.27 4.54 1.45
C ALA A 23 23.78 4.44 1.16
N LYS A 24 23.29 5.28 0.24
CA LYS A 24 21.89 5.25 -0.19
C LYS A 24 21.56 3.91 -0.87
N PRO A 25 20.53 3.17 -0.41
CA PRO A 25 20.05 1.97 -1.09
C PRO A 25 19.58 2.26 -2.52
N TYR A 26 19.73 1.27 -3.40
CA TYR A 26 19.08 1.28 -4.71
C TYR A 26 18.69 -0.14 -5.16
N VAL A 27 17.75 -0.20 -6.09
CA VAL A 27 17.18 -1.44 -6.62
C VAL A 27 17.19 -1.39 -8.13
N HIS A 28 17.75 -2.40 -8.78
CA HIS A 28 17.53 -2.62 -10.21
C HIS A 28 16.20 -3.35 -10.38
N THR A 29 15.29 -2.74 -11.12
CA THR A 29 13.93 -3.27 -11.30
C THR A 29 13.91 -4.46 -12.27
N GLU A 30 12.85 -5.26 -12.19
CA GLU A 30 12.58 -6.37 -13.12
C GLU A 30 12.58 -5.87 -14.57
N ALA A 31 12.05 -4.67 -14.81
CA ALA A 31 12.05 -4.03 -16.13
C ALA A 31 13.46 -3.68 -16.63
N LEU A 32 14.42 -3.43 -15.72
CA LEU A 32 15.81 -3.13 -16.07
C LEU A 32 16.61 -4.40 -16.35
N THR A 33 16.45 -5.43 -15.53
CA THR A 33 17.29 -6.63 -15.61
C THR A 33 16.69 -7.72 -16.51
N GLY A 34 15.37 -7.73 -16.69
CA GLY A 34 14.64 -8.80 -17.35
C GLY A 34 14.46 -10.05 -16.48
N ASP A 35 14.87 -10.01 -15.21
CA ASP A 35 14.73 -11.11 -14.27
C ASP A 35 13.33 -11.14 -13.64
N SER A 36 12.97 -12.27 -13.02
CA SER A 36 11.68 -12.43 -12.35
C SER A 36 11.55 -11.64 -11.05
N GLU A 37 12.68 -11.22 -10.46
CA GLU A 37 12.73 -10.50 -9.19
C GLU A 37 13.73 -9.32 -9.29
N PRO A 38 13.47 -8.21 -8.59
CA PRO A 38 14.37 -7.07 -8.61
C PRO A 38 15.65 -7.33 -7.80
N HIS A 39 16.76 -6.71 -8.21
CA HIS A 39 18.05 -6.84 -7.53
C HIS A 39 18.27 -5.69 -6.55
N TYR A 40 18.36 -6.03 -5.26
CA TYR A 40 18.54 -5.07 -4.17
C TYR A 40 20.03 -4.87 -3.88
N PHE A 41 20.47 -3.61 -3.92
CA PHE A 41 21.81 -3.19 -3.53
C PHE A 41 21.75 -2.51 -2.16
N ALA A 42 21.37 -3.31 -1.18
CA ALA A 42 21.32 -2.96 0.23
C ALA A 42 21.33 -4.24 1.06
N GLU A 43 21.92 -4.17 2.25
CA GLU A 43 21.78 -5.25 3.22
C GLU A 43 20.34 -5.33 3.71
N GLN A 44 19.80 -6.55 3.72
CA GLN A 44 18.44 -6.86 4.13
C GLN A 44 18.49 -7.65 5.43
N GLU A 45 17.49 -7.44 6.28
CA GLU A 45 17.31 -8.23 7.49
C GLU A 45 15.86 -8.70 7.63
N GLU A 46 15.71 -9.89 8.17
CA GLU A 46 14.42 -10.46 8.51
C GLU A 46 14.20 -10.31 10.02
N ARG A 47 13.03 -9.78 10.39
CA ARG A 47 12.67 -9.55 11.79
C ARG A 47 11.31 -10.16 12.08
N GLU A 48 11.27 -10.96 13.14
CA GLU A 48 10.02 -11.42 13.71
C GLU A 48 9.27 -10.22 14.30
N VAL A 49 8.01 -10.06 13.92
CA VAL A 49 7.14 -8.98 14.37
C VAL A 49 5.77 -9.51 14.73
N THR A 50 5.11 -8.81 15.64
CA THR A 50 3.68 -9.02 15.93
C THR A 50 2.85 -8.11 15.04
N ILE A 51 1.94 -8.69 14.26
CA ILE A 51 0.98 -7.96 13.43
C ILE A 51 -0.40 -8.13 14.04
N HIS A 52 -1.00 -7.03 14.51
CA HIS A 52 -2.26 -7.02 15.22
C HIS A 52 -3.46 -7.10 14.27
N ASN A 53 -4.51 -7.80 14.68
CA ASN A 53 -5.79 -7.77 13.99
C ASN A 53 -6.41 -6.37 14.15
N GLY A 54 -6.54 -5.63 13.05
CA GLY A 54 -7.08 -4.27 13.03
C GLY A 54 -8.60 -4.20 13.07
N ARG A 55 -9.33 -5.31 12.87
CA ARG A 55 -10.81 -5.30 12.80
C ARG A 55 -11.49 -4.70 14.04
N PRO A 56 -11.07 -4.99 15.29
CA PRO A 56 -11.68 -4.39 16.48
C PRO A 56 -11.50 -2.86 16.56
N LEU A 57 -10.51 -2.31 15.86
CA LEU A 57 -10.20 -0.89 15.84
C LEU A 57 -10.74 -0.17 14.60
N ALA A 58 -11.32 -0.88 13.63
CA ALA A 58 -11.64 -0.36 12.30
C ALA A 58 -12.40 0.99 12.32
N GLY A 59 -13.38 1.14 13.21
CA GLY A 59 -14.16 2.39 13.35
C GLY A 59 -13.44 3.56 14.04
N SER A 60 -12.20 3.38 14.50
CA SER A 60 -11.38 4.39 15.19
C SER A 60 -10.07 4.73 14.47
N LEU A 61 -9.75 3.98 13.42
CA LEU A 61 -8.60 4.24 12.56
C LEU A 61 -8.90 5.42 11.64
N SER A 62 -7.86 6.17 11.27
CA SER A 62 -7.99 7.28 10.32
C SER A 62 -6.74 7.45 9.47
N LEU A 63 -6.94 7.98 8.26
CA LEU A 63 -5.87 8.38 7.35
C LEU A 63 -4.98 9.49 7.93
N ASP A 64 -5.51 10.32 8.84
CA ASP A 64 -4.75 11.42 9.45
C ASP A 64 -3.93 11.00 10.67
N LYS A 65 -4.24 9.87 11.33
CA LYS A 65 -3.47 9.40 12.49
C LYS A 65 -2.67 8.13 12.22
N GLN A 66 -3.34 7.07 11.78
CA GLN A 66 -2.68 5.78 11.50
C GLN A 66 -2.22 5.68 10.05
N GLY A 67 -2.77 6.50 9.16
CA GLY A 67 -2.42 6.48 7.75
C GLY A 67 -3.22 5.46 6.92
N PHE A 68 -4.13 4.72 7.54
CA PHE A 68 -4.98 3.75 6.87
C PHE A 68 -6.37 3.61 7.48
N GLU A 69 -7.33 3.16 6.68
CA GLU A 69 -8.73 2.95 7.08
C GLU A 69 -9.34 1.74 6.35
N LEU A 70 -10.08 0.90 7.08
CA LEU A 70 -10.84 -0.22 6.50
C LEU A 70 -12.29 0.21 6.27
N HIS A 71 -12.80 0.01 5.05
CA HIS A 71 -14.18 0.31 4.68
C HIS A 71 -14.85 -0.85 3.98
N ARG A 72 -16.15 -1.01 4.18
CA ARG A 72 -16.99 -1.93 3.39
C ARG A 72 -17.62 -1.16 2.24
N ARG A 73 -17.28 -1.52 1.01
CA ARG A 73 -17.73 -0.86 -0.22
C ARG A 73 -17.87 -1.89 -1.33
N ASP A 74 -19.10 -2.13 -1.75
CA ASP A 74 -19.37 -2.95 -2.93
C ASP A 74 -18.86 -2.25 -4.21
N THR A 75 -18.69 -3.03 -5.27
CA THR A 75 -18.42 -2.54 -6.63
C THR A 75 -19.36 -3.23 -7.59
N VAL A 76 -19.89 -2.50 -8.56
CA VAL A 76 -20.74 -3.08 -9.62
C VAL A 76 -19.91 -3.75 -10.72
N VAL A 77 -18.60 -3.52 -10.75
CA VAL A 77 -17.71 -4.17 -11.70
C VAL A 77 -17.46 -5.59 -11.24
N ASP A 78 -17.94 -6.59 -11.98
CA ASP A 78 -17.74 -8.00 -11.63
C ASP A 78 -16.31 -8.47 -11.87
N ASP A 79 -15.75 -8.16 -13.04
CA ASP A 79 -14.40 -8.54 -13.43
C ASP A 79 -13.42 -7.36 -13.35
N LEU A 80 -12.61 -7.34 -12.28
CA LEU A 80 -11.58 -6.33 -12.09
C LEU A 80 -10.30 -6.61 -12.90
N TYR A 81 -10.26 -7.68 -13.72
CA TYR A 81 -9.24 -7.88 -14.75
C TYR A 81 -9.54 -7.16 -16.07
N ASP A 82 -10.78 -6.75 -16.31
CA ASP A 82 -11.15 -5.97 -17.49
C ASP A 82 -10.76 -4.49 -17.31
N ASP A 83 -9.70 -4.07 -18.00
CA ASP A 83 -9.21 -2.68 -17.96
C ASP A 83 -10.28 -1.67 -18.41
N ALA A 84 -11.13 -2.02 -19.38
CA ALA A 84 -12.16 -1.12 -19.85
C ALA A 84 -13.22 -0.88 -18.77
N LEU A 85 -13.64 -1.92 -18.04
CA LEU A 85 -14.55 -1.78 -16.90
C LEU A 85 -13.88 -1.07 -15.72
N VAL A 86 -12.60 -1.35 -15.45
CA VAL A 86 -11.86 -0.66 -14.40
C VAL A 86 -11.79 0.84 -14.67
N GLU A 87 -11.43 1.25 -15.87
CA GLU A 87 -11.26 2.66 -16.22
C GLU A 87 -12.59 3.41 -16.38
N SER A 88 -13.62 2.76 -16.95
CA SER A 88 -14.90 3.42 -17.24
C SER A 88 -15.92 3.39 -16.10
N VAL A 89 -15.78 2.45 -15.15
CA VAL A 89 -16.75 2.28 -14.04
C VAL A 89 -16.05 2.30 -12.69
N TYR A 90 -15.09 1.40 -12.45
CA TYR A 90 -14.49 1.25 -11.12
C TYR A 90 -13.75 2.53 -10.67
N TYR A 91 -13.07 3.20 -11.60
CA TYR A 91 -12.39 4.47 -11.32
C TYR A 91 -13.34 5.56 -10.80
N ASP A 92 -14.58 5.61 -11.29
CA ASP A 92 -15.54 6.59 -10.81
C ASP A 92 -16.09 6.23 -9.42
N GLU A 93 -16.26 4.94 -9.13
CA GLU A 93 -16.56 4.46 -7.76
C GLU A 93 -15.43 4.83 -6.79
N VAL A 94 -14.17 4.61 -7.18
CA VAL A 94 -13.00 4.95 -6.36
C VAL A 94 -12.91 6.46 -6.12
N LYS A 95 -13.05 7.29 -7.16
CA LYS A 95 -13.05 8.76 -6.99
C LYS A 95 -14.15 9.21 -6.04
N ALA A 96 -15.38 8.71 -6.21
CA ALA A 96 -16.51 9.08 -5.36
C ALA A 96 -16.25 8.70 -3.90
N LEU A 97 -15.73 7.50 -3.65
CA LEU A 97 -15.40 7.03 -2.31
C LEU A 97 -14.28 7.85 -1.64
N ILE A 98 -13.19 8.14 -2.37
CA ILE A 98 -12.10 8.95 -1.81
C ILE A 98 -12.62 10.35 -1.48
N LYS A 99 -13.46 10.96 -2.31
CA LYS A 99 -14.10 12.26 -2.00
C LYS A 99 -14.99 12.17 -0.75
N GLU A 100 -15.85 11.16 -0.67
CA GLU A 100 -16.77 10.92 0.45
C GLU A 100 -16.01 10.85 1.79
N LEU A 101 -14.92 10.07 1.83
CA LEU A 101 -14.21 9.76 3.06
C LEU A 101 -13.21 10.83 3.48
N THR A 102 -12.63 11.56 2.52
CA THR A 102 -11.56 12.52 2.82
C THR A 102 -12.02 13.98 2.79
N GLY A 103 -13.16 14.27 2.16
CA GLY A 103 -13.59 15.63 1.88
C GLY A 103 -12.81 16.31 0.74
N ALA A 104 -12.02 15.56 -0.03
CA ALA A 104 -11.32 16.10 -1.19
C ALA A 104 -12.29 16.67 -2.23
N SER A 105 -11.99 17.85 -2.77
CA SER A 105 -12.80 18.46 -3.83
C SER A 105 -12.58 17.78 -5.19
N ARG A 106 -11.36 17.32 -5.41
CA ARG A 106 -10.92 16.66 -6.63
C ARG A 106 -10.12 15.41 -6.30
N VAL A 107 -10.33 14.37 -7.09
CA VAL A 107 -9.56 13.13 -7.05
C VAL A 107 -9.13 12.79 -8.46
N VAL A 108 -7.84 12.52 -8.64
CA VAL A 108 -7.26 12.05 -9.90
C VAL A 108 -6.72 10.65 -9.68
N ILE A 109 -7.07 9.72 -10.55
CA ILE A 109 -6.45 8.39 -10.62
C ILE A 109 -5.41 8.45 -11.72
N PHE A 110 -4.19 7.99 -11.44
CA PHE A 110 -3.10 8.00 -12.42
C PHE A 110 -2.64 6.62 -12.86
N ASP A 111 -2.86 5.59 -12.04
CA ASP A 111 -2.67 4.20 -12.43
C ASP A 111 -3.43 3.25 -11.48
N HIS A 112 -3.46 1.98 -11.86
CA HIS A 112 -3.76 0.87 -10.96
C HIS A 112 -2.74 -0.25 -11.17
N THR A 113 -2.60 -1.12 -10.18
CA THR A 113 -1.78 -2.32 -10.30
C THR A 113 -2.54 -3.53 -9.76
N ARG A 114 -2.34 -4.69 -10.41
CA ARG A 114 -2.86 -5.96 -9.95
C ARG A 114 -1.71 -6.81 -9.43
N ARG A 115 -1.94 -7.49 -8.31
CA ARG A 115 -0.96 -8.42 -7.73
C ARG A 115 -1.61 -9.76 -7.45
N SER A 116 -0.89 -10.82 -7.75
CA SER A 116 -1.32 -12.21 -7.57
C SER A 116 -0.18 -13.07 -7.05
N ASP A 117 -0.43 -13.98 -6.10
CA ASP A 117 0.52 -15.05 -5.73
C ASP A 117 0.13 -16.41 -6.33
N ALA A 118 -0.75 -16.41 -7.34
CA ALA A 118 -1.05 -17.57 -8.17
C ALA A 118 0.15 -17.95 -9.04
N GLU A 119 0.52 -19.23 -9.04
CA GLU A 119 1.57 -19.75 -9.92
C GLU A 119 1.14 -19.66 -11.40
N GLY A 120 2.09 -19.35 -12.29
CA GLY A 120 1.88 -19.37 -13.74
C GLY A 120 1.05 -18.22 -14.33
N ARG A 121 0.72 -17.19 -13.54
CA ARG A 121 0.17 -15.94 -14.09
C ARG A 121 1.29 -14.95 -14.38
N ASP A 122 1.18 -14.27 -15.53
CA ASP A 122 2.04 -13.14 -15.88
C ASP A 122 1.53 -11.85 -15.17
N ILE A 123 1.50 -11.91 -13.84
CA ILE A 123 1.06 -10.82 -12.96
C ILE A 123 2.07 -10.71 -11.83
N ARG A 124 2.44 -9.48 -11.48
CA ARG A 124 3.43 -9.22 -10.43
C ARG A 124 2.99 -9.82 -9.08
N GLY A 125 3.95 -10.42 -8.38
CA GLY A 125 3.75 -10.94 -7.03
C GLY A 125 3.42 -9.85 -5.99
N PRO A 126 2.92 -10.24 -4.81
CA PRO A 126 2.88 -9.36 -3.63
C PRO A 126 4.24 -8.75 -3.29
N ALA A 127 4.29 -7.46 -2.95
CA ALA A 127 5.53 -6.84 -2.47
C ALA A 127 5.87 -7.36 -1.06
N SER A 128 7.02 -7.99 -0.89
CA SER A 128 7.42 -8.70 0.33
C SER A 128 8.41 -7.95 1.23
N ARG A 129 8.84 -6.76 0.82
CA ARG A 129 9.73 -5.90 1.60
C ARG A 129 8.98 -4.69 2.09
N VAL A 130 9.25 -4.28 3.32
CA VAL A 130 8.60 -3.11 3.90
C VAL A 130 8.96 -1.86 3.12
N HIS A 131 7.95 -1.18 2.60
CA HIS A 131 8.12 0.03 1.82
C HIS A 131 6.97 1.02 2.04
N ASN A 132 7.22 2.28 1.71
CA ASN A 132 6.21 3.28 1.42
C ASN A 132 6.46 3.80 -0.01
N ASP A 133 5.39 3.93 -0.79
CA ASP A 133 5.45 4.19 -2.24
C ASP A 133 6.12 5.50 -2.64
N TYR A 134 6.17 6.47 -1.73
CA TYR A 134 6.70 7.80 -2.01
C TYR A 134 7.66 8.27 -0.93
N THR A 135 8.51 9.22 -1.30
CA THR A 135 9.38 9.95 -0.41
C THR A 135 9.01 11.43 -0.36
N GLU A 136 9.69 12.18 0.50
CA GLU A 136 9.65 13.65 0.49
C GLU A 136 10.01 14.23 -0.90
N ARG A 137 10.82 13.51 -1.68
CA ARG A 137 11.20 13.91 -3.04
C ARG A 137 10.22 13.40 -4.10
N SER A 138 9.92 12.10 -4.08
CA SER A 138 9.16 11.47 -5.16
C SER A 138 7.65 11.75 -5.10
N GLY A 139 7.10 12.07 -3.92
CA GLY A 139 5.70 12.50 -3.77
C GLY A 139 5.39 13.76 -4.60
N PRO A 140 6.07 14.90 -4.35
CA PRO A 140 5.93 16.11 -5.15
C PRO A 140 6.26 15.93 -6.64
N GLU A 141 7.26 15.09 -6.97
CA GLU A 141 7.58 14.74 -8.36
C GLU A 141 6.39 14.06 -9.04
N ARG A 142 5.80 13.02 -8.42
CA ARG A 142 4.65 12.31 -8.99
C ARG A 142 3.45 13.22 -9.20
N ILE A 143 3.20 14.14 -8.26
CA ILE A 143 2.12 15.13 -8.40
C ILE A 143 2.35 16.02 -9.62
N ARG A 144 3.59 16.48 -9.84
CA ARG A 144 3.96 17.27 -11.02
C ARG A 144 3.82 16.47 -12.32
N ASP A 145 4.24 15.21 -12.33
CA ASP A 145 4.14 14.34 -13.50
C ASP A 145 2.69 14.10 -13.93
N VAL A 146 1.78 13.94 -12.96
CA VAL A 146 0.36 13.66 -13.22
C VAL A 146 -0.41 14.91 -13.66
N LEU A 147 -0.07 16.10 -13.15
CA LEU A 147 -0.83 17.33 -13.40
C LEU A 147 -0.21 18.26 -14.44
N GLY A 148 1.08 18.12 -14.71
CA GLY A 148 1.89 19.15 -15.35
C GLY A 148 2.33 20.26 -14.38
N LEU A 149 3.41 20.96 -14.74
CA LEU A 149 4.09 21.93 -13.88
C LEU A 149 3.18 23.08 -13.41
N ASP A 150 2.38 23.64 -14.31
CA ASP A 150 1.57 24.83 -14.04
C ASP A 150 0.46 24.57 -13.01
N GLN A 151 -0.18 23.40 -13.09
CA GLN A 151 -1.24 23.00 -12.15
C GLN A 151 -0.66 22.60 -10.78
N ALA A 152 0.52 21.96 -10.77
CA ALA A 152 1.15 21.53 -9.52
C ALA A 152 1.63 22.71 -8.66
N ALA A 153 2.10 23.80 -9.29
CA ALA A 153 2.56 25.00 -8.59
C ALA A 153 1.46 25.75 -7.82
N ALA A 154 0.20 25.57 -8.21
CA ALA A 154 -0.95 26.24 -7.60
C ALA A 154 -1.57 25.47 -6.42
N LEU A 155 -1.11 24.25 -6.15
CA LEU A 155 -1.74 23.38 -5.16
C LEU A 155 -1.12 23.51 -3.77
N VAL A 156 -1.99 23.76 -2.79
CA VAL A 156 -1.58 24.00 -1.40
C VAL A 156 -1.69 22.73 -0.55
N SER A 157 -2.57 21.80 -0.92
CA SER A 157 -2.82 20.58 -0.15
C SER A 157 -3.29 19.42 -1.02
N VAL A 158 -2.45 18.39 -1.08
CA VAL A 158 -2.66 17.14 -1.82
C VAL A 158 -2.15 15.95 -1.01
N ALA A 159 -2.90 14.85 -1.06
CA ALA A 159 -2.50 13.56 -0.52
C ALA A 159 -2.56 12.47 -1.60
N GLN A 160 -1.60 11.55 -1.55
CA GLN A 160 -1.63 10.32 -2.33
C GLN A 160 -2.26 9.22 -1.46
N ILE A 161 -3.32 8.60 -1.98
CA ILE A 161 -4.06 7.55 -1.28
C ILE A 161 -4.24 6.37 -2.22
N ASN A 162 -3.74 5.21 -1.81
CA ASN A 162 -4.04 3.92 -2.42
C ASN A 162 -5.38 3.42 -1.91
N LEU A 163 -6.22 2.93 -2.81
CA LEU A 163 -7.32 2.04 -2.49
C LEU A 163 -6.92 0.62 -2.87
N TRP A 164 -6.73 -0.22 -1.87
CA TRP A 164 -6.43 -1.64 -2.04
C TRP A 164 -7.69 -2.49 -1.84
N ARG A 165 -7.98 -3.38 -2.80
CA ARG A 165 -9.16 -4.26 -2.79
C ARG A 165 -8.77 -5.70 -3.15
N PRO A 166 -9.26 -6.72 -2.41
CA PRO A 166 -9.27 -8.09 -2.90
C PRO A 166 -10.17 -8.25 -4.12
N MET A 167 -9.66 -8.79 -5.23
CA MET A 167 -10.47 -9.10 -6.42
C MET A 167 -11.27 -10.39 -6.23
N SER A 168 -10.74 -11.30 -5.42
CA SER A 168 -11.40 -12.50 -4.90
C SER A 168 -11.17 -12.58 -3.39
N GLY A 169 -12.08 -13.21 -2.65
CA GLY A 169 -12.00 -13.25 -1.20
C GLY A 169 -12.69 -14.46 -0.57
N PRO A 170 -12.45 -14.71 0.74
CA PRO A 170 -11.61 -13.89 1.62
C PRO A 170 -10.11 -14.05 1.35
N VAL A 171 -9.32 -13.00 1.61
CA VAL A 171 -7.86 -13.05 1.53
C VAL A 171 -7.31 -13.91 2.67
N LYS A 172 -6.72 -15.06 2.29
CA LYS A 172 -6.12 -16.03 3.21
C LYS A 172 -4.61 -16.14 3.04
N ARG A 173 -4.09 -15.83 1.85
CA ARG A 173 -2.66 -15.88 1.49
C ARG A 173 -2.13 -14.47 1.30
N SER A 174 -0.84 -14.29 1.63
CA SER A 174 -0.11 -13.03 1.46
C SER A 174 -0.89 -11.76 1.86
N PRO A 175 -1.59 -11.73 3.01
CA PRO A 175 -2.34 -10.54 3.42
C PRO A 175 -1.45 -9.30 3.53
N LEU A 176 -2.08 -8.14 3.50
CA LEU A 176 -1.40 -6.86 3.61
C LEU A 176 -1.24 -6.45 5.07
N ALA A 177 0.00 -6.22 5.48
CA ALA A 177 0.33 -5.55 6.73
C ALA A 177 0.56 -4.06 6.45
N VAL A 178 0.02 -3.22 7.33
CA VAL A 178 0.17 -1.76 7.31
C VAL A 178 0.70 -1.28 8.65
N LEU A 179 1.65 -0.37 8.61
CA LEU A 179 2.26 0.23 9.79
C LEU A 179 1.37 1.37 10.31
N ASP A 180 1.16 1.43 11.62
CA ASP A 180 0.56 2.59 12.29
C ASP A 180 1.51 3.77 12.21
N ALA A 181 1.22 4.72 11.32
CA ALA A 181 2.05 5.88 11.05
C ALA A 181 2.33 6.72 12.31
N SER A 182 1.49 6.63 13.37
CA SER A 182 1.77 7.30 14.65
C SER A 182 2.94 6.70 15.43
N THR A 183 3.47 5.56 14.98
CA THR A 183 4.67 4.89 15.52
C THR A 183 5.89 4.96 14.62
N LEU A 184 5.74 5.59 13.45
CA LEU A 184 6.82 5.73 12.49
C LEU A 184 7.82 6.78 12.97
N ASP A 185 9.06 6.37 13.23
CA ASP A 185 10.18 7.30 13.34
C ASP A 185 10.65 7.67 11.93
N SER A 186 10.74 8.97 11.63
CA SER A 186 11.23 9.44 10.34
C SER A 186 12.66 8.98 10.02
N ASN A 187 13.46 8.67 11.04
CA ASN A 187 14.82 8.13 10.87
C ASN A 187 14.82 6.69 10.35
N ASP A 188 13.68 5.99 10.36
CA ASP A 188 13.55 4.64 9.83
C ASP A 188 13.27 4.62 8.32
N LEU A 189 12.94 5.77 7.73
CA LEU A 189 12.65 5.92 6.31
C LEU A 189 13.95 6.01 5.51
N LEU A 190 14.22 4.98 4.70
CA LEU A 190 15.43 4.87 3.88
C LEU A 190 15.09 5.14 2.41
N ALA A 191 15.40 6.35 1.96
CA ALA A 191 15.18 6.74 0.57
C ALA A 191 15.96 5.78 -0.35
N THR A 192 15.23 5.06 -1.18
CA THR A 192 15.77 4.00 -2.03
C THR A 192 15.45 4.29 -3.48
N ASP A 193 16.48 4.35 -4.31
CA ASP A 193 16.30 4.55 -5.76
C ASP A 193 15.79 3.26 -6.42
N LEU A 194 14.80 3.40 -7.28
CA LEU A 194 14.32 2.34 -8.18
C LEU A 194 14.83 2.64 -9.59
N VAL A 195 15.78 1.85 -10.07
CA VAL A 195 16.43 2.04 -11.37
C VAL A 195 15.67 1.26 -12.44
N TYR A 196 15.08 2.00 -13.39
CA TYR A 196 14.42 1.50 -14.60
C TYR A 196 15.31 1.78 -15.83
N PRO A 197 15.05 1.17 -17.00
CA PRO A 197 15.81 1.46 -18.23
C PRO A 197 15.87 2.95 -18.61
N ASP A 198 14.78 3.67 -18.36
CA ASP A 198 14.51 5.02 -18.87
C ASP A 198 14.47 6.09 -17.77
N ARG A 199 14.43 5.70 -16.49
CA ARG A 199 14.27 6.62 -15.37
C ARG A 199 14.76 6.07 -14.03
N ILE A 200 14.89 6.96 -13.06
CA ILE A 200 15.11 6.62 -11.65
C ILE A 200 13.89 7.08 -10.86
N GLY A 201 13.13 6.14 -10.31
CA GLY A 201 12.11 6.40 -9.29
C GLY A 201 12.71 6.38 -7.89
N GLU A 202 11.94 6.73 -6.87
CA GLU A 202 12.37 6.63 -5.48
C GLU A 202 11.20 6.31 -4.55
N ILE A 203 11.42 5.37 -3.65
CA ILE A 203 10.48 4.96 -2.61
C ILE A 203 11.20 4.99 -1.26
N TYR A 204 10.46 4.91 -0.15
CA TYR A 204 11.07 4.55 1.12
C TYR A 204 11.03 3.04 1.27
N HIS A 205 12.18 2.42 1.54
CA HIS A 205 12.18 1.20 2.34
C HIS A 205 12.31 1.56 3.81
N LEU A 206 12.11 0.59 4.69
CA LEU A 206 12.11 0.81 6.12
C LEU A 206 13.21 0.03 6.82
N ALA A 207 13.87 0.69 7.77
CA ALA A 207 14.67 0.05 8.78
C ALA A 207 13.79 -0.49 9.91
N TYR A 208 14.21 -1.58 10.53
CA TYR A 208 13.50 -2.13 11.67
C TYR A 208 13.61 -1.22 12.91
N ASN A 209 12.48 -1.05 13.61
CA ASN A 209 12.43 -0.42 14.92
C ASN A 209 11.36 -1.11 15.78
N PRO A 210 11.69 -1.56 17.01
CA PRO A 210 10.75 -2.27 17.87
C PRO A 210 9.52 -1.45 18.30
N GLN A 211 9.52 -0.13 18.09
CA GLN A 211 8.36 0.74 18.37
C GLN A 211 7.28 0.67 17.27
N GLN A 212 7.63 0.17 16.09
CA GLN A 212 6.72 0.07 14.94
C GLN A 212 5.57 -0.89 15.27
N ARG A 213 4.33 -0.40 15.18
CA ARG A 213 3.13 -1.23 15.36
C ARG A 213 2.52 -1.56 14.00
N TRP A 214 2.30 -2.86 13.79
CA TRP A 214 1.77 -3.39 12.54
C TRP A 214 0.34 -3.90 12.72
N TYR A 215 -0.48 -3.66 11.70
CA TYR A 215 -1.85 -4.13 11.64
C TYR A 215 -2.13 -4.87 10.33
N TYR A 216 -3.05 -5.83 10.38
CA TYR A 216 -3.64 -6.45 9.21
C TYR A 216 -5.12 -6.71 9.46
N PHE A 217 -5.86 -6.97 8.39
CA PHE A 217 -7.28 -7.27 8.46
C PHE A 217 -7.49 -8.71 7.97
N PRO A 218 -7.61 -9.69 8.88
CA PRO A 218 -7.76 -11.09 8.50
C PRO A 218 -9.05 -11.30 7.70
N ASP A 219 -9.03 -12.21 6.73
CA ASP A 219 -10.22 -12.64 5.97
C ASP A 219 -10.93 -11.51 5.23
N MET A 220 -10.21 -10.49 4.75
CA MET A 220 -10.80 -9.41 3.94
C MET A 220 -11.55 -10.00 2.73
N PRO A 221 -12.88 -9.86 2.65
CA PRO A 221 -13.67 -10.21 1.49
C PRO A 221 -13.54 -9.15 0.39
N ARG A 222 -14.08 -9.46 -0.80
CA ARG A 222 -14.03 -8.58 -1.98
C ARG A 222 -14.75 -7.24 -1.79
N ASP A 223 -15.77 -7.20 -0.93
CA ASP A 223 -16.56 -6.02 -0.58
C ASP A 223 -15.90 -5.15 0.51
N GLU A 224 -14.67 -5.47 0.94
CA GLU A 224 -13.85 -4.60 1.78
C GLU A 224 -12.73 -3.93 0.96
N VAL A 225 -12.41 -2.69 1.33
CA VAL A 225 -11.29 -1.93 0.79
C VAL A 225 -10.45 -1.37 1.93
N LEU A 226 -9.13 -1.33 1.72
CA LEU A 226 -8.20 -0.66 2.62
C LEU A 226 -7.68 0.60 1.94
N LEU A 227 -7.92 1.75 2.56
CA LEU A 227 -7.26 2.99 2.16
C LEU A 227 -5.91 3.10 2.85
N ILE A 228 -4.88 3.49 2.11
CA ILE A 228 -3.51 3.66 2.61
C ILE A 228 -2.96 4.97 2.08
N LYS A 229 -2.58 5.89 2.98
CA LYS A 229 -1.98 7.18 2.62
C LYS A 229 -0.48 7.00 2.42
N GLY A 230 -0.03 7.03 1.17
CA GLY A 230 1.38 6.89 0.81
C GLY A 230 2.15 8.21 0.77
N TYR A 231 1.46 9.35 0.68
CA TYR A 231 2.06 10.70 0.77
C TYR A 231 1.01 11.73 1.22
N ASP A 232 1.42 12.75 1.97
CA ASP A 232 0.62 13.96 2.19
C ASP A 232 1.55 15.18 2.25
N SER A 233 1.20 16.22 1.50
CA SER A 233 1.99 17.46 1.39
C SER A 233 1.87 18.35 2.63
N ARG A 234 0.91 18.10 3.52
CA ARG A 234 0.68 18.92 4.72
C ARG A 234 1.58 18.45 5.88
N HIS A 235 2.17 19.40 6.58
CA HIS A 235 3.10 19.18 7.71
C HIS A 235 2.51 19.64 9.06
N ASP A 236 1.24 19.34 9.31
CA ASP A 236 0.50 19.74 10.52
C ASP A 236 0.40 18.63 11.57
N GLY A 237 1.29 17.64 11.50
CA GLY A 237 1.36 16.51 12.42
C GLY A 237 0.50 15.30 12.04
N ARG A 238 -0.26 15.39 10.93
CA ARG A 238 -0.96 14.22 10.38
C ARG A 238 0.01 13.16 9.87
N ALA A 239 -0.46 11.92 9.76
CA ALA A 239 0.23 10.86 9.04
C ALA A 239 0.44 11.27 7.58
N ARG A 240 1.67 11.10 7.09
CA ARG A 240 2.08 11.44 5.72
C ARG A 240 2.59 10.25 4.92
N PHE A 241 3.11 9.23 5.60
CA PHE A 241 3.65 8.01 5.01
C PHE A 241 3.14 6.81 5.81
N THR A 242 2.75 5.75 5.11
CA THR A 242 2.18 4.54 5.72
C THR A 242 2.88 3.31 5.12
N PRO A 243 4.03 2.93 5.69
CA PRO A 243 4.73 1.74 5.24
C PRO A 243 3.85 0.49 5.28
N HIS A 244 3.96 -0.35 4.27
CA HIS A 244 3.16 -1.55 4.11
C HIS A 244 3.94 -2.64 3.38
N THR A 245 3.46 -3.88 3.52
CA THR A 245 4.05 -5.06 2.89
C THR A 245 3.07 -6.21 2.90
N ALA A 246 3.19 -7.12 1.94
CA ALA A 246 2.61 -8.44 2.08
C ALA A 246 3.44 -9.27 3.07
N PHE A 247 2.80 -10.18 3.77
CA PHE A 247 3.49 -11.11 4.68
C PHE A 247 2.93 -12.52 4.58
N LYS A 248 3.72 -13.50 5.02
CA LYS A 248 3.26 -14.89 5.12
C LYS A 248 2.50 -15.08 6.44
N ASP A 249 1.19 -15.25 6.38
CA ASP A 249 0.40 -15.56 7.57
C ASP A 249 0.65 -17.02 7.99
N PRO A 250 1.19 -17.28 9.20
CA PRO A 250 1.42 -18.64 9.69
C PRO A 250 0.13 -19.47 9.82
N ASN A 251 -1.04 -18.82 9.87
CA ASN A 251 -2.34 -19.47 9.97
C ASN A 251 -2.98 -19.75 8.60
N THR A 252 -2.28 -19.48 7.49
CA THR A 252 -2.75 -19.78 6.14
C THR A 252 -3.09 -21.27 6.02
N PRO A 253 -4.36 -21.65 5.73
CA PRO A 253 -4.71 -23.05 5.56
C PRO A 253 -4.01 -23.69 4.34
N PRO A 254 -3.67 -24.98 4.39
CA PRO A 254 -3.21 -25.71 3.22
C PRO A 254 -4.22 -25.61 2.08
N GLY A 255 -3.74 -25.31 0.86
CA GLY A 255 -4.61 -25.16 -0.31
C GLY A 255 -5.45 -23.88 -0.34
N ALA A 256 -5.16 -22.91 0.53
CA ALA A 256 -5.80 -21.59 0.44
C ALA A 256 -5.63 -21.00 -0.97
N PRO A 257 -6.70 -20.37 -1.52
CA PRO A 257 -6.64 -19.79 -2.85
C PRO A 257 -5.59 -18.66 -2.87
N PRO A 258 -4.93 -18.44 -4.02
CA PRO A 258 -4.02 -17.33 -4.16
C PRO A 258 -4.74 -16.00 -3.90
N ARG A 259 -4.02 -15.05 -3.32
CA ARG A 259 -4.45 -13.67 -3.22
C ARG A 259 -4.47 -13.06 -4.60
N GLU A 260 -5.60 -12.47 -4.96
CA GLU A 260 -5.74 -11.60 -6.12
C GLU A 260 -6.22 -10.24 -5.62
N SER A 261 -5.48 -9.17 -5.93
CA SER A 261 -5.80 -7.83 -5.44
C SER A 261 -5.53 -6.77 -6.50
N ILE A 262 -6.34 -5.70 -6.49
CA ILE A 262 -6.12 -4.49 -7.25
C ILE A 262 -5.85 -3.33 -6.28
N GLU A 263 -4.89 -2.50 -6.64
CA GLU A 263 -4.59 -1.24 -5.96
C GLU A 263 -4.76 -0.11 -6.96
N VAL A 264 -5.66 0.83 -6.65
CA VAL A 264 -5.90 2.04 -7.46
C VAL A 264 -5.23 3.21 -6.75
N ARG A 265 -4.35 3.92 -7.45
CA ARG A 265 -3.56 5.00 -6.85
C ARG A 265 -4.14 6.35 -7.22
N THR A 266 -4.40 7.14 -6.19
CA THR A 266 -5.13 8.40 -6.34
C THR A 266 -4.32 9.57 -5.78
N LEU A 267 -4.55 10.75 -6.36
CA LEU A 267 -4.22 12.05 -5.77
C LEU A 267 -5.52 12.73 -5.37
N ALA A 268 -5.67 13.00 -4.08
CA ALA A 268 -6.78 13.71 -3.48
C ALA A 268 -6.36 15.15 -3.16
N PHE A 269 -7.13 16.13 -3.63
CA PHE A 269 -6.84 17.56 -3.49
C PHE A 269 -7.82 18.22 -2.52
N PHE A 270 -7.30 19.09 -1.68
CA PHE A 270 -8.02 19.84 -0.66
C PHE A 270 -7.75 21.33 -0.92
N ASP A 271 -8.74 22.01 -1.49
CA ASP A 271 -8.73 23.46 -1.77
C ASP A 271 -9.59 24.23 -0.75
#